data_AF-A0A6L6AB15-F1
#
_entry.id   AF-A0A6L6AB15-F1
#
_cell.length_a   1.000
_cell.length_b   1.000
_cell.length_c   1.000
_cell.angle_alpha   90.00
_cell.angle_beta   90.00
_cell.angle_gamma   90.00
#
_symmetry.space_group_name_H-M   'P 1'
#
loop_
_entity.id
_entity.type
_entity.pdbx_description
1 polymer ?
#
loop_
_entity_poly.entity_id
_entity_poly.type
_entity_poly.pdbx_seq_one_letter_code
_entity_poly.pdbx_strand_id
1 'polypeptide(L)'
;MTTQAMKLTLKSGICLYATARSNEFFIGTMRKRISLTFESAPAIYNSFRLGASSEEIAKFFSLSAEEVSALVNELRSCEFFETEASEIQISERFISNIAERAAKSGDYSKDASFAQIKKRIKPELTVSRWLPSVLDSGISKVSARQSAHLEISGNSRAAQHLYAALIASGVTHTQFAPSFRRGNELVSEL
;
A
#
# COMPACT_ATOMS: atom_id res chain seq x y z
N MET A 1 24.59 -0.05 20.95
CA MET A 1 23.42 0.38 20.16
C MET A 1 22.46 -0.79 20.12
N THR A 2 21.35 -0.70 20.86
CA THR A 2 20.31 -1.72 20.90
C THR A 2 19.53 -1.68 19.60
N THR A 3 19.82 -2.61 18.69
CA THR A 3 19.05 -2.81 17.46
C THR A 3 17.63 -3.16 17.89
N GLN A 4 16.70 -2.20 17.77
CA GLN A 4 15.30 -2.45 18.04
C GLN A 4 14.84 -3.54 17.07
N ALA A 5 14.37 -4.68 17.60
CA ALA A 5 13.99 -5.82 16.77
C ALA A 5 12.93 -5.39 15.74
N MET A 6 13.30 -5.44 14.46
CA MET A 6 12.45 -4.96 13.37
C MET A 6 11.23 -5.87 13.28
N LYS A 7 10.04 -5.33 13.53
CA LYS A 7 8.79 -6.09 13.40
C LYS A 7 8.60 -6.53 11.96
N LEU A 8 8.31 -7.82 11.75
CA LEU A 8 8.13 -8.39 10.44
C LEU A 8 6.63 -8.57 10.17
N THR A 9 6.05 -7.62 9.44
CA THR A 9 4.63 -7.65 9.06
C THR A 9 4.46 -8.04 7.61
N LEU A 10 3.70 -9.10 7.33
CA LEU A 10 3.37 -9.50 5.97
C LEU A 10 2.38 -8.52 5.33
N LYS A 11 2.63 -8.20 4.06
CA LYS A 11 1.69 -7.47 3.22
C LYS A 11 0.33 -8.17 3.18
N SER A 12 -0.74 -7.38 3.22
CA SER A 12 -2.10 -7.94 3.16
C SER A 12 -2.39 -8.60 1.80
N GLY A 13 -2.89 -9.83 1.85
CA GLY A 13 -3.18 -10.67 0.67
C GLY A 13 -2.17 -11.81 0.46
N ILE A 14 -1.11 -11.88 1.27
CA ILE A 14 -0.28 -13.09 1.37
C ILE A 14 -1.06 -14.16 2.12
N CYS A 15 -1.19 -15.33 1.51
CA CYS A 15 -1.87 -16.49 2.08
C CYS A 15 -0.89 -17.65 2.24
N LEU A 16 -1.21 -18.54 3.17
CA LEU A 16 -0.60 -19.85 3.30
C LEU A 16 -1.53 -20.89 2.66
N TYR A 17 -0.97 -21.76 1.84
CA TYR A 17 -1.67 -22.84 1.16
C TYR A 17 -1.11 -24.18 1.62
N ALA A 18 -1.96 -25.09 2.07
CA ALA A 18 -1.56 -26.47 2.32
C ALA A 18 -1.53 -27.26 1.00
N THR A 19 -0.65 -28.25 0.92
CA THR A 19 -0.59 -29.18 -0.22
C THR A 19 -1.14 -30.55 0.16
N ALA A 20 -1.24 -31.47 -0.81
CA ALA A 20 -1.65 -32.85 -0.56
C ALA A 20 -0.59 -33.65 0.24
N ARG A 21 0.64 -33.13 0.36
CA ARG A 21 1.73 -33.75 1.12
C ARG A 21 1.74 -33.20 2.53
N SER A 22 1.97 -34.08 3.51
CA SER A 22 2.12 -33.68 4.90
C SER A 22 3.34 -32.77 5.06
N ASN A 23 3.16 -31.68 5.83
CA ASN A 23 4.20 -30.71 6.17
C ASN A 23 4.81 -29.93 4.99
N GLU A 24 4.11 -29.87 3.85
CA GLU A 24 4.48 -29.01 2.72
C GLU A 24 3.42 -27.93 2.51
N PHE A 25 3.83 -26.67 2.65
CA PHE A 25 3.00 -25.48 2.51
C PHE A 25 3.59 -24.51 1.49
N PHE A 26 2.76 -23.70 0.86
CA PHE A 26 3.20 -22.55 0.06
C PHE A 26 2.77 -21.25 0.72
N ILE A 27 3.68 -20.30 0.84
CA ILE A 27 3.37 -18.94 1.27
C ILE A 27 3.53 -17.97 0.09
N GLY A 28 2.56 -17.10 -0.11
CA GLY A 28 2.66 -16.04 -1.10
C GLY A 28 1.35 -15.64 -1.74
N THR A 29 1.43 -15.32 -3.03
CA THR A 29 0.33 -14.91 -3.89
C THR A 29 0.20 -15.89 -5.07
N MET A 30 -0.77 -15.67 -5.94
CA MET A 30 -0.89 -16.44 -7.19
C MET A 30 0.30 -16.24 -8.15
N ARG A 31 1.07 -15.15 -8.03
CA ARG A 31 2.17 -14.80 -8.95
C ARG A 31 3.54 -15.22 -8.44
N LYS A 32 3.75 -15.18 -7.13
CA LYS A 32 5.01 -15.54 -6.46
C LYS A 32 4.70 -16.35 -5.22
N ARG A 33 5.43 -17.45 -5.02
CA ARG A 33 5.26 -18.35 -3.88
C ARG A 33 6.60 -18.92 -3.44
N ILE A 34 6.70 -19.21 -2.15
CA ILE A 34 7.82 -19.88 -1.49
C ILE A 34 7.31 -21.17 -0.89
N SER A 35 8.08 -22.25 -0.99
CA SER A 35 7.76 -23.53 -0.37
C SER A 35 8.27 -23.56 1.07
N LEU A 36 7.44 -24.02 2.00
CA LEU A 36 7.75 -24.20 3.41
C LEU A 36 7.56 -25.67 3.77
N THR A 37 8.65 -26.33 4.14
CA THR A 37 8.66 -27.76 4.52
C THR A 37 8.77 -27.92 6.03
N PHE A 38 8.02 -27.11 6.78
CA PHE A 38 8.01 -27.13 8.25
C PHE A 38 6.64 -27.50 8.77
N GLU A 39 6.57 -28.33 9.81
CA GLU A 39 5.32 -28.64 10.51
C GLU A 39 4.73 -27.39 11.17
N SER A 40 5.58 -26.50 11.69
CA SER A 40 5.21 -25.25 12.35
C SER A 40 4.87 -24.10 11.39
N ALA A 41 4.86 -24.32 10.07
CA ALA A 41 4.62 -23.28 9.06
C ALA A 41 3.32 -22.47 9.28
N PRO A 42 2.16 -23.07 9.63
CA PRO A 42 0.94 -22.32 9.93
C PRO A 42 1.08 -21.37 11.13
N ALA A 43 1.80 -21.81 12.16
CA ALA A 43 2.00 -21.02 13.36
C ALA A 43 3.00 -19.87 13.11
N ILE A 44 4.09 -20.13 12.38
CA ILE A 44 5.03 -19.10 11.93
C ILE A 44 4.33 -18.04 11.08
N TYR A 45 3.48 -18.46 10.13
CA TYR A 45 2.68 -17.54 9.30
C TYR A 45 1.78 -16.64 10.16
N ASN A 46 1.12 -17.20 11.17
CA ASN A 46 0.31 -16.40 12.10
C ASN A 46 1.16 -15.42 12.91
N SER A 47 2.34 -15.81 13.38
CA SER A 47 3.28 -14.90 14.06
C SER A 47 3.69 -13.73 13.18
N PHE A 48 3.95 -13.95 11.89
CA PHE A 48 4.23 -12.86 10.94
C PHE A 48 3.02 -11.95 10.70
N ARG A 49 1.78 -12.46 10.72
CA ARG A 49 0.58 -11.61 10.63
C ARG A 49 0.39 -10.73 11.87
N LEU A 50 0.85 -11.19 13.02
CA LEU A 50 0.80 -10.44 14.28
C LEU A 50 1.97 -9.45 14.43
N GLY A 51 2.95 -9.48 13.51
CA GLY A 51 4.10 -8.58 13.54
C GLY A 51 5.19 -9.00 14.53
N ALA A 52 5.36 -10.31 14.74
CA ALA A 52 6.44 -10.85 15.56
C ALA A 52 7.83 -10.54 14.99
N SER A 53 8.84 -10.49 15.85
CA SER A 53 10.24 -10.37 15.43
C SER A 53 10.85 -11.74 15.07
N SER A 54 11.96 -11.74 14.31
CA SER A 54 12.70 -12.97 14.00
C SER A 54 13.17 -13.71 15.25
N GLU A 55 13.55 -12.98 16.30
CA GLU A 55 14.03 -13.55 17.57
C GLU A 55 12.91 -14.25 18.34
N GLU A 56 11.71 -13.65 18.36
CA GLU A 56 10.51 -14.24 18.95
C GLU A 56 10.11 -15.53 18.24
N ILE A 57 10.16 -15.54 16.89
CA ILE A 57 9.84 -16.72 16.08
C ILE A 57 10.86 -17.84 16.33
N ALA A 58 12.16 -17.53 16.34
CA ALA A 58 13.19 -18.53 16.63
C ALA A 58 12.99 -19.17 18.01
N LYS A 59 12.70 -18.36 19.02
CA LYS A 59 12.48 -18.83 20.40
C LYS A 59 11.20 -19.65 20.54
N PHE A 60 10.09 -19.22 19.92
CA PHE A 60 8.78 -19.86 20.10
C PHE A 60 8.67 -21.19 19.37
N PHE A 61 9.35 -21.34 18.23
CA PHE A 61 9.30 -22.56 17.41
C PHE A 61 10.56 -23.42 17.50
N SER A 62 11.49 -23.09 18.40
CA SER A 62 12.77 -23.79 18.58
C SER A 62 13.56 -23.96 17.27
N LEU A 63 13.49 -22.95 16.40
CA LEU A 63 14.23 -22.91 15.13
C LEU A 63 15.62 -22.32 15.35
N SER A 64 16.59 -22.75 14.53
CA SER A 64 17.89 -22.09 14.52
C SER A 64 17.78 -20.66 13.98
N ALA A 65 18.66 -19.78 14.45
CA ALA A 65 18.73 -18.40 13.96
C ALA A 65 19.02 -18.36 12.45
N GLU A 66 19.78 -19.32 11.94
CA GLU A 66 20.10 -19.46 10.52
C GLU A 66 18.87 -19.78 9.68
N GLU A 67 18.04 -20.76 10.08
CA GLU A 67 16.80 -21.12 9.37
C GLU A 67 15.82 -19.97 9.31
N VAL A 68 15.61 -19.26 10.43
CA VAL A 68 14.73 -18.09 10.46
C VAL A 68 15.28 -16.97 9.58
N SER A 69 16.59 -16.73 9.61
CA SER A 69 17.21 -15.71 8.76
C SER A 69 17.09 -16.04 7.27
N ALA A 70 17.26 -17.32 6.89
CA ALA A 70 17.11 -17.79 5.52
C ALA A 70 15.67 -17.60 5.03
N LEU A 71 14.68 -17.99 5.83
CA LEU A 71 13.26 -17.80 5.52
C LEU A 71 12.91 -16.32 5.36
N VAL A 72 13.37 -15.47 6.29
CA VAL A 72 13.12 -14.02 6.24
C VAL A 72 13.76 -13.41 4.99
N ASN A 73 14.97 -13.84 4.62
CA ASN A 73 15.63 -13.37 3.41
C ASN A 73 14.90 -13.82 2.13
N GLU A 74 14.38 -15.04 2.08
CA GLU A 74 13.60 -15.52 0.96
C GLU A 74 12.30 -14.72 0.81
N LEU A 75 11.57 -14.50 1.91
CA LEU A 75 10.37 -13.66 1.95
C LEU A 75 10.66 -12.20 1.55
N ARG A 76 11.81 -11.64 1.98
CA ARG A 76 12.25 -10.30 1.55
C ARG A 76 12.58 -10.23 0.07
N SER A 77 13.22 -11.26 -0.50
CA SER A 77 13.53 -11.33 -1.93
C SER A 77 12.25 -11.32 -2.79
N CYS A 78 11.15 -11.83 -2.23
CA CYS A 78 9.84 -11.80 -2.85
C CYS A 78 9.05 -10.51 -2.57
N GLU A 79 9.61 -9.55 -1.82
CA GLU A 79 8.97 -8.29 -1.42
C GLU A 79 7.67 -8.52 -0.62
N PHE A 80 7.64 -9.55 0.23
CA PHE A 80 6.43 -9.94 0.98
C PHE A 80 6.21 -9.15 2.27
N PHE A 81 7.27 -8.56 2.82
CA PHE A 81 7.17 -7.75 4.02
C PHE A 81 6.80 -6.30 3.72
N GLU A 82 6.10 -5.72 4.67
CA GLU A 82 5.89 -4.29 4.80
C GLU A 82 6.99 -3.76 5.72
N THR A 83 7.93 -3.00 5.16
CA THR A 83 9.09 -2.46 5.89
C THR A 83 9.01 -0.96 6.12
N GLU A 84 8.09 -0.29 5.42
CA GLU A 84 7.85 1.14 5.56
C GLU A 84 6.47 1.39 6.18
N ALA A 85 6.34 2.49 6.92
CA ALA A 85 5.11 2.84 7.59
C ALA A 85 3.98 3.10 6.57
N SER A 86 2.82 2.50 6.83
CA SER A 86 1.71 2.43 5.87
C SER A 86 0.48 3.19 6.35
N GLU A 87 0.62 4.49 6.60
CA GLU A 87 -0.52 5.35 6.92
C GLU A 87 -0.86 6.27 5.75
N ILE A 88 -2.15 6.30 5.38
CA ILE A 88 -2.66 7.22 4.35
C ILE A 88 -2.47 8.63 4.87
N GLN A 89 -1.57 9.38 4.24
CA GLN A 89 -1.39 10.80 4.51
C GLN A 89 -2.46 11.59 3.74
N ILE A 90 -3.26 12.35 4.48
CA ILE A 90 -4.14 13.36 3.90
C ILE A 90 -3.39 14.69 3.96
N SER A 91 -3.34 15.40 2.83
CA SER A 91 -2.83 16.77 2.78
C SER A 91 -3.56 17.63 3.83
N GLU A 92 -2.80 18.25 4.74
CA GLU A 92 -3.37 19.16 5.72
C GLU A 92 -4.04 20.34 5.01
N ARG A 93 -5.37 20.46 5.15
CA ARG A 93 -6.14 21.59 4.59
C ARG A 93 -6.21 22.78 5.54
N PHE A 94 -5.79 22.60 6.79
CA PHE A 94 -5.87 23.60 7.85
C PHE A 94 -4.49 23.85 8.46
N ILE A 95 -3.88 24.99 8.11
CA ILE A 95 -2.61 25.43 8.69
C ILE A 95 -2.95 26.32 9.89
N SER A 96 -2.89 25.77 11.10
CA SER A 96 -2.98 26.58 12.32
C SER A 96 -1.59 26.86 12.87
N ASN A 97 -1.30 28.12 13.17
CA ASN A 97 -0.05 28.50 13.85
C ASN A 97 -0.08 28.13 15.36
N ILE A 98 -1.16 27.55 15.86
CA ILE A 98 -1.31 27.14 17.27
C ILE A 98 -1.09 25.63 17.37
N ALA A 99 0.02 25.23 18.00
CA ALA A 99 0.47 23.83 18.09
C ALA A 99 -0.59 22.86 18.63
N GLU A 100 -1.36 23.24 19.65
CA GLU A 100 -2.43 22.38 20.21
C GLU A 100 -3.61 22.17 19.26
N ARG A 101 -3.91 23.15 18.40
CA ARG A 101 -4.98 23.02 17.39
C ARG A 101 -4.53 22.21 16.19
N ALA A 102 -3.25 22.33 15.81
CA ALA A 102 -2.64 21.48 14.80
C ALA A 102 -2.61 20.00 15.25
N ALA A 103 -2.25 19.73 16.51
CA ALA A 103 -2.24 18.38 17.07
C ALA A 103 -3.64 17.72 17.12
N LYS A 104 -4.69 18.47 17.46
CA LYS A 104 -6.09 17.99 17.40
C LYS A 104 -6.60 17.80 15.97
N SER A 105 -6.02 18.49 15.00
CA SER A 105 -6.40 18.38 13.59
C SER A 105 -5.89 17.11 12.90
N GLY A 106 -4.99 16.34 13.53
CA GLY A 106 -4.40 15.11 12.98
C GLY A 106 -5.14 13.81 13.36
N ASP A 107 -6.05 13.84 14.34
CA ASP A 107 -6.84 12.66 14.70
C ASP A 107 -8.09 12.54 13.80
N TYR A 108 -7.95 11.77 12.73
CA TYR A 108 -9.04 11.48 11.78
C TYR A 108 -9.84 10.22 12.13
N SER A 109 -9.64 9.63 13.32
CA SER A 109 -10.29 8.36 13.71
C SER A 109 -11.83 8.42 13.68
N LYS A 110 -12.41 9.60 13.90
CA LYS A 110 -13.86 9.86 13.87
C LYS A 110 -14.34 10.59 12.62
N ASP A 111 -13.46 10.86 11.66
CA ASP A 111 -13.79 11.60 10.45
C ASP A 111 -14.45 10.67 9.41
N ALA A 112 -15.73 10.91 9.14
CA ALA A 112 -16.50 10.15 8.16
C ALA A 112 -15.93 10.30 6.73
N SER A 113 -15.38 11.46 6.40
CA SER A 113 -14.77 11.71 5.10
C SER A 113 -13.46 10.93 4.94
N PHE A 114 -12.62 10.89 5.98
CA PHE A 114 -11.44 10.04 6.06
C PHE A 114 -11.80 8.55 5.91
N ALA A 115 -12.81 8.09 6.64
CA ALA A 115 -13.29 6.71 6.55
C ALA A 115 -13.78 6.37 5.12
N GLN A 116 -14.50 7.29 4.47
CA GLN A 116 -14.97 7.11 3.09
C GLN A 116 -13.81 7.07 2.10
N ILE A 117 -12.81 7.95 2.25
CA ILE A 117 -11.60 7.98 1.42
C ILE A 117 -10.82 6.67 1.59
N LYS A 118 -10.59 6.22 2.83
CA LYS A 118 -9.92 4.94 3.13
C LYS A 118 -10.64 3.77 2.48
N LYS A 119 -11.98 3.76 2.50
CA LYS A 119 -12.81 2.73 1.85
C LYS A 119 -12.68 2.77 0.32
N ARG A 120 -12.70 3.96 -0.28
CA ARG A 120 -12.58 4.16 -1.74
C ARG A 120 -11.19 3.78 -2.27
N ILE A 121 -10.15 4.05 -1.49
CA ILE A 121 -8.75 3.78 -1.85
C ILE A 121 -8.36 2.30 -1.70
N LYS A 122 -9.06 1.54 -0.85
CA LYS A 122 -8.71 0.15 -0.54
C LYS A 122 -8.49 -0.77 -1.77
N PRO A 123 -9.31 -0.71 -2.84
CA PRO A 123 -9.07 -1.51 -4.04
C PRO A 123 -7.77 -1.12 -4.75
N GLU A 124 -7.47 0.18 -4.83
CA GLU A 124 -6.25 0.68 -5.45
C GLU A 124 -5.01 0.26 -4.65
N LEU A 125 -5.05 0.34 -3.31
CA LEU A 125 -3.99 -0.16 -2.44
C LEU A 125 -3.75 -1.67 -2.61
N THR A 126 -4.82 -2.42 -2.87
CA THR A 126 -4.71 -3.86 -3.11
C THR A 126 -3.92 -4.14 -4.39
N VAL A 127 -4.05 -3.29 -5.41
CA VAL A 127 -3.29 -3.42 -6.66
C VAL A 127 -1.88 -2.85 -6.52
N SER A 128 -1.72 -1.67 -5.93
CA SER A 128 -0.42 -0.99 -5.83
C SER A 128 0.57 -1.70 -4.93
N ARG A 129 0.10 -2.41 -3.89
CA ARG A 129 0.91 -3.24 -2.98
C ARG A 129 1.82 -4.25 -3.69
N TRP A 130 1.40 -4.73 -4.86
CA TRP A 130 2.09 -5.78 -5.62
C TRP A 130 2.91 -5.24 -6.79
N LEU A 131 3.00 -3.91 -6.93
CA LEU A 131 3.94 -3.32 -7.87
C LEU A 131 5.38 -3.60 -7.40
N PRO A 132 6.34 -3.75 -8.34
CA PRO A 132 7.74 -3.94 -7.98
C PRO A 132 8.25 -2.81 -7.09
N SER A 133 9.09 -3.15 -6.11
CA SER A 133 9.77 -2.20 -5.23
C SER A 133 8.84 -1.35 -4.34
N VAL A 134 7.61 -1.82 -4.11
CA VAL A 134 6.68 -1.23 -3.14
C VAL A 134 6.87 -1.88 -1.78
N LEU A 135 7.17 -1.11 -0.73
CA LEU A 135 7.47 -1.64 0.62
C LEU A 135 6.52 -1.13 1.71
N ASP A 136 5.66 -0.16 1.38
CA ASP A 136 4.72 0.57 2.23
C ASP A 136 3.26 0.19 1.94
N SER A 137 3.05 -1.05 1.49
CA SER A 137 1.73 -1.53 1.05
C SER A 137 1.08 -0.68 -0.06
N GLY A 138 1.86 0.12 -0.79
CA GLY A 138 1.43 0.88 -1.96
C GLY A 138 0.86 2.26 -1.66
N ILE A 139 1.08 2.77 -0.44
CA ILE A 139 0.54 4.06 0.01
C ILE A 139 1.22 5.24 -0.67
N SER A 140 2.54 5.28 -0.73
CA SER A 140 3.31 6.31 -1.46
C SER A 140 2.82 6.44 -2.90
N LYS A 141 2.57 5.30 -3.57
CA LYS A 141 2.04 5.27 -4.95
C LYS A 141 0.66 5.91 -5.05
N VAL A 142 -0.26 5.56 -4.15
CA VAL A 142 -1.62 6.15 -4.16
C VAL A 142 -1.59 7.60 -3.71
N SER A 143 -0.80 7.95 -2.71
CA SER A 143 -0.68 9.30 -2.16
C SER A 143 -0.04 10.28 -3.15
N ALA A 144 0.91 9.82 -4.00
CA ALA A 144 1.55 10.65 -5.02
C ALA A 144 0.57 11.30 -6.00
N ARG A 145 -0.64 10.75 -6.16
CA ARG A 145 -1.66 11.37 -7.03
C ARG A 145 -2.19 12.71 -6.50
N GLN A 146 -2.07 12.96 -5.19
CA GLN A 146 -2.52 14.21 -4.58
C GLN A 146 -1.73 15.41 -5.09
N SER A 147 -0.47 15.21 -5.50
CA SER A 147 0.41 16.23 -6.07
C SER A 147 0.46 16.21 -7.60
N ALA A 148 -0.28 15.33 -8.27
CA ALA A 148 -0.29 15.26 -9.73
C ALA A 148 -1.11 16.43 -10.31
N HIS A 149 -0.44 17.29 -11.08
CA HIS A 149 -1.09 18.37 -11.81
C HIS A 149 -1.53 17.89 -13.20
N LEU A 150 -2.82 18.01 -13.48
CA LEU A 150 -3.39 17.61 -14.77
C LEU A 150 -4.28 18.72 -15.31
N GLU A 151 -4.23 18.96 -16.62
CA GLU A 151 -5.20 19.80 -17.33
C GLU A 151 -5.89 18.96 -18.39
N ILE A 152 -7.22 19.01 -18.40
CA ILE A 152 -8.05 18.41 -19.45
C ILE A 152 -8.58 19.55 -20.31
N SER A 153 -8.19 19.54 -21.59
CA SER A 153 -8.71 20.48 -22.59
C SER A 153 -9.80 19.84 -23.44
N GLY A 154 -10.88 20.59 -23.66
CA GLY A 154 -12.00 20.21 -24.52
C GLY A 154 -13.32 20.05 -23.77
N ASN A 155 -14.42 20.12 -24.52
CA ASN A 155 -15.79 20.13 -23.99
C ASN A 155 -16.61 18.88 -24.36
N SER A 156 -15.94 17.76 -24.62
CA SER A 156 -16.63 16.51 -24.92
C SER A 156 -17.17 15.85 -23.65
N ARG A 157 -18.22 15.03 -23.78
CA ARG A 157 -18.72 14.21 -22.67
C ARG A 157 -17.64 13.27 -22.11
N ALA A 158 -16.72 12.80 -22.95
CA ALA A 158 -15.57 11.99 -22.54
C ALA A 158 -14.62 12.79 -21.63
N ALA A 159 -14.34 14.06 -21.96
CA ALA A 159 -13.51 14.94 -21.15
C ALA A 159 -14.14 15.20 -19.76
N GLN A 160 -15.46 15.39 -19.70
CA GLN A 160 -16.19 15.55 -18.45
C GLN A 160 -16.17 14.27 -17.58
N HIS A 161 -16.36 13.10 -18.20
CA HIS A 161 -16.28 11.81 -17.49
C HIS A 161 -14.87 11.54 -16.96
N LEU A 162 -13.85 11.84 -17.75
CA LEU A 162 -12.45 11.72 -17.33
C LEU A 162 -12.16 12.65 -16.14
N TYR A 163 -12.60 13.90 -16.19
CA TYR A 163 -12.47 14.84 -15.09
C TYR A 163 -13.13 14.31 -13.80
N ALA A 164 -14.37 13.84 -13.89
CA ALA A 164 -15.09 13.27 -12.76
C ALA A 164 -14.37 12.03 -12.19
N ALA A 165 -13.87 11.14 -13.05
CA ALA A 165 -13.12 9.95 -12.64
C ALA A 165 -11.82 10.32 -11.91
N LEU A 166 -11.05 11.28 -12.42
CA LEU A 166 -9.80 11.73 -11.80
C LEU A 166 -10.03 12.31 -10.40
N ILE A 167 -11.04 13.18 -10.24
CA ILE A 167 -11.39 13.76 -8.94
C ILE A 167 -11.89 12.68 -7.97
N ALA A 168 -12.72 11.74 -8.44
CA ALA A 168 -13.20 10.62 -7.63
C ALA A 168 -12.05 9.68 -7.19
N SER A 169 -11.06 9.50 -8.06
CA SER A 169 -9.79 8.83 -7.78
C SER A 169 -8.76 9.77 -7.12
N GLY A 170 -9.17 10.82 -6.42
CA GLY A 170 -8.31 11.62 -5.55
C GLY A 170 -7.21 12.44 -6.24
N VAL A 171 -7.25 12.62 -7.56
CA VAL A 171 -6.34 13.50 -8.31
C VAL A 171 -6.86 14.94 -8.22
N THR A 172 -6.72 15.54 -7.04
CA THR A 172 -7.40 16.79 -6.68
C THR A 172 -6.90 18.01 -7.42
N HIS A 173 -5.69 17.98 -7.99
CA HIS A 173 -5.09 19.10 -8.72
C HIS A 173 -5.33 19.00 -10.25
N THR A 174 -6.55 18.62 -10.62
CA THR A 174 -7.01 18.51 -12.02
C THR A 174 -7.77 19.78 -12.42
N GLN A 175 -7.37 20.42 -13.53
CA GLN A 175 -8.04 21.56 -14.14
C GLN A 175 -8.84 21.12 -15.36
N PHE A 176 -10.01 21.73 -15.57
CA PHE A 176 -10.85 21.50 -16.73
C PHE A 176 -10.93 22.78 -17.55
N ALA A 177 -10.44 22.74 -18.78
CA ALA A 177 -10.41 23.84 -19.74
C ALA A 177 -11.38 23.50 -20.89
N PRO A 178 -12.63 24.00 -20.87
CA PRO A 178 -13.63 23.69 -21.91
C PRO A 178 -13.21 24.18 -23.30
N SER A 179 -12.42 25.26 -23.33
CA SER A 179 -11.81 25.85 -24.52
C SER A 179 -10.33 25.49 -24.59
N PHE A 180 -9.83 25.38 -25.82
CA PHE A 180 -8.41 25.16 -26.08
C PHE A 180 -7.58 26.38 -25.61
N ARG A 181 -6.33 26.17 -25.10
CA ARG A 181 -5.43 27.28 -24.74
C ARG A 181 -5.11 28.13 -25.98
N ARG A 182 -5.33 29.45 -26.00
CA ARG A 182 -4.99 30.28 -27.17
C ARG A 182 -3.60 29.93 -27.73
N GLY A 183 -3.51 29.56 -29.02
CA GLY A 183 -2.25 29.34 -29.73
C GLY A 183 -1.95 27.92 -30.26
N ASN A 184 -2.81 26.92 -30.04
CA ASN A 184 -2.66 25.57 -30.64
C ASN A 184 -4.06 25.08 -31.13
N GLU A 185 -4.66 25.83 -32.04
CA GLU A 185 -5.96 25.50 -32.63
C GLU A 185 -5.97 24.08 -33.22
N LEU A 186 -7.15 23.44 -33.18
CA LEU A 186 -7.36 22.15 -33.85
C LEU A 186 -7.01 22.29 -35.33
N VAL A 187 -6.01 21.55 -35.80
CA VAL A 187 -5.91 21.21 -37.23
C VAL A 187 -7.05 20.23 -37.51
N SER A 188 -8.22 20.76 -37.84
CA SER A 188 -9.30 19.97 -38.42
C SER A 188 -9.30 20.19 -39.93
N GLU A 189 -8.99 19.16 -40.70
CA GLU A 189 -9.54 19.02 -42.04
C GLU A 189 -10.91 18.36 -41.92
N LEU A 190 -11.96 19.13 -42.18
CA LEU A 190 -13.25 18.69 -42.73
C LEU A 190 -13.83 19.84 -43.57
#